data_AF-A0A1B7V628-F1
#
_entry.id   AF-A0A1B7V628-F1
#
_cell.length_a   1.000
_cell.length_b   1.000
_cell.length_c   1.000
_cell.angle_alpha   90.00
_cell.angle_beta   90.00
_cell.angle_gamma   90.00
#
_symmetry.space_group_name_H-M   'P 1'
#
loop_
_entity.id
_entity.type
_entity.pdbx_description
1 polymer ?
#
loop_
_entity_poly.entity_id
_entity_poly.type
_entity_poly.pdbx_seq_one_letter_code
_entity_poly.pdbx_strand_id
1 'polypeptide(L)'
;MLSTDIKQESIIKRIEQVVSILMAEYPLFKEDLDYSEIVKHLVKLFQKNLPFEEFNNMSDGELKKHCDGIMSIEILSKIGDDFTPEQMAIFDDAVKRK
;
A
#
# COMPACT_ATOMS: atom_id res chain seq x y z
N MET A 1 -3.46 15.77 25.11
CA MET A 1 -2.70 15.11 24.04
C MET A 1 -2.92 13.61 24.17
N LEU A 2 -3.28 12.90 23.09
CA LEU A 2 -3.28 11.43 23.08
C LEU A 2 -1.85 10.94 23.30
N SER A 3 -1.66 9.85 24.06
CA SER A 3 -0.36 9.21 24.20
C SER A 3 0.10 8.64 22.85
N THR A 4 1.41 8.54 22.65
CA THR A 4 2.02 8.02 21.42
C THR A 4 1.51 6.62 21.08
N ASP A 5 1.28 5.77 22.09
CA ASP A 5 0.78 4.41 21.91
C ASP A 5 -0.64 4.40 21.33
N ILE A 6 -1.53 5.28 21.80
CA ILE A 6 -2.91 5.37 21.30
C ILE A 6 -2.93 5.88 19.85
N LYS A 7 -2.06 6.83 19.52
CA LYS A 7 -1.91 7.34 18.15
C LYS A 7 -1.44 6.24 17.19
N GLN A 8 -0.46 5.46 17.62
CA GLN A 8 0.07 4.35 16.84
C GLN A 8 -0.97 3.26 16.62
N GLU A 9 -1.71 2.87 17.67
CA GLU A 9 -2.77 1.87 17.58
C GLU A 9 -3.89 2.31 16.63
N SER A 10 -4.26 3.60 16.65
CA SER A 10 -5.24 4.18 15.73
C SER A 10 -4.81 4.06 14.26
N ILE A 11 -3.55 4.39 13.95
CA ILE A 11 -3.00 4.26 12.60
C ILE A 11 -3.06 2.81 12.13
N ILE A 12 -2.58 1.88 12.96
CA ILE A 12 -2.52 0.45 12.62
C ILE A 12 -3.92 -0.07 12.32
N LYS A 13 -4.89 0.18 13.20
CA LYS A 13 -6.28 -0.30 13.03
C LYS A 13 -6.93 0.19 11.75
N ARG A 14 -6.76 1.47 11.39
CA ARG A 14 -7.34 2.02 10.16
C ARG A 14 -6.71 1.40 8.91
N ILE A 15 -5.39 1.20 8.92
CA ILE A 15 -4.68 0.54 7.81
C ILE A 15 -5.10 -0.92 7.68
N GLU A 16 -5.16 -1.67 8.79
CA GLU A 16 -5.62 -3.07 8.81
C GLU A 16 -7.01 -3.23 8.19
N GLN A 17 -7.94 -2.34 8.54
CA GLN A 17 -9.30 -2.32 7.98
C GLN A 17 -9.28 -2.09 6.46
N VAL A 18 -8.56 -1.07 6.01
CA VAL A 18 -8.46 -0.74 4.58
C VAL A 18 -7.80 -1.86 3.78
N VAL A 19 -6.70 -2.43 4.28
CA VAL A 19 -6.01 -3.55 3.62
C VAL A 19 -6.93 -4.76 3.52
N SER A 20 -7.68 -5.07 4.58
CA SER A 20 -8.63 -6.19 4.57
C SER A 20 -9.71 -6.01 3.51
N ILE A 21 -10.23 -4.78 3.34
CA ILE A 21 -11.21 -4.45 2.30
C ILE A 21 -10.58 -4.63 0.92
N LEU A 22 -9.40 -4.05 0.68
CA LEU A 22 -8.72 -4.13 -0.62
C LEU A 22 -8.39 -5.58 -1.02
N MET A 23 -7.92 -6.41 -0.09
CA MET A 23 -7.65 -7.82 -0.36
C MET A 23 -8.91 -8.66 -0.56
N ALA A 24 -10.05 -8.23 -0.03
CA ALA A 24 -11.34 -8.86 -0.32
C ALA A 24 -11.89 -8.45 -1.69
N GLU A 25 -11.67 -7.19 -2.10
CA GLU A 25 -12.12 -6.65 -3.40
C GLU A 25 -11.24 -7.11 -4.58
N TYR A 26 -9.92 -7.23 -4.37
CA TYR A 26 -8.96 -7.57 -5.41
C TYR A 26 -8.23 -8.88 -5.07
N PRO A 27 -8.64 -10.03 -5.64
CA PRO A 27 -8.03 -11.33 -5.36
C PRO A 27 -6.51 -11.36 -5.56
N LEU A 28 -6.00 -10.63 -6.56
CA LEU A 28 -4.56 -10.53 -6.84
C LEU A 28 -3.77 -10.00 -5.63
N PHE A 29 -4.33 -9.07 -4.86
CA PHE A 29 -3.69 -8.55 -3.66
C PHE A 29 -3.53 -9.63 -2.60
N LYS A 30 -4.50 -10.53 -2.48
CA LYS A 30 -4.45 -11.63 -1.53
C LYS A 30 -3.52 -12.76 -1.97
N GLU A 31 -3.37 -12.96 -3.28
CA GLU A 31 -2.52 -13.99 -3.85
C GLU A 31 -1.04 -13.63 -3.74
N ASP A 32 -0.68 -12.38 -4.04
CA ASP A 32 0.72 -11.97 -4.18
C ASP A 32 1.28 -11.16 -3.01
N LEU A 33 0.44 -10.65 -2.09
CA LEU A 33 0.89 -9.87 -0.93
C LEU A 33 0.63 -10.61 0.39
N ASP A 34 1.62 -10.57 1.28
CA ASP A 34 1.43 -10.98 2.66
C ASP A 34 0.75 -9.85 3.45
N TYR A 35 -0.37 -10.17 4.11
CA TYR A 35 -1.16 -9.23 4.88
C TYR A 35 -0.35 -8.52 5.98
N SER A 36 0.43 -9.28 6.76
CA SER A 36 1.15 -8.73 7.91
C SER A 36 2.28 -7.81 7.46
N GLU A 37 3.00 -8.20 6.41
CA GLU A 37 4.09 -7.41 5.86
C GLU A 37 3.59 -6.15 5.17
N ILE A 38 2.50 -6.21 4.39
CA ILE A 38 1.98 -5.02 3.72
C ILE A 38 1.38 -4.01 4.71
N VAL A 39 0.71 -4.46 5.78
CA VAL A 39 0.23 -3.58 6.85
C VAL A 39 1.40 -2.88 7.52
N LYS A 40 2.45 -3.61 7.92
CA LYS A 40 3.66 -3.01 8.51
C LYS A 40 4.32 -2.01 7.57
N HIS A 41 4.41 -2.35 6.29
CA HIS A 41 4.98 -1.47 5.27
C HIS A 41 4.21 -0.16 5.14
N LEU A 42 2.88 -0.24 4.99
CA LEU A 42 1.99 0.92 4.90
C LEU A 42 2.07 1.78 6.16
N VAL A 43 1.99 1.18 7.37
CA VAL A 43 2.12 1.91 8.64
C VAL A 43 3.43 2.70 8.67
N LYS A 44 4.55 2.06 8.32
CA LYS A 44 5.86 2.71 8.27
C LYS A 44 5.91 3.85 7.25
N LEU A 45 5.32 3.66 6.07
CA LEU A 45 5.27 4.70 5.03
C LEU A 45 4.45 5.90 5.50
N PHE A 46 3.25 5.70 6.03
CA PHE A 46 2.41 6.78 6.51
C PHE A 46 3.07 7.52 7.68
N GLN A 47 3.63 6.81 8.66
CA GLN A 47 4.32 7.44 9.79
C GLN A 47 5.57 8.23 9.38
N LYS A 48 6.29 7.77 8.35
CA LYS A 48 7.49 8.45 7.86
C LYS A 48 7.16 9.70 7.05
N ASN A 49 6.07 9.69 6.29
CA ASN A 49 5.79 10.73 5.29
C ASN A 49 4.66 11.70 5.69
N LEU A 50 3.84 11.36 6.69
CA LEU A 50 2.71 12.19 7.13
C LEU A 50 2.71 12.43 8.65
N PRO A 51 2.48 13.66 9.09
CA PRO A 51 2.14 13.95 10.49
C PRO A 51 0.86 13.21 10.91
N PHE A 52 0.78 12.83 12.18
CA PHE A 52 -0.40 12.13 12.73
C PHE A 52 -1.72 12.88 12.47
N GLU A 53 -1.74 14.20 12.64
CA GLU A 53 -2.96 15.00 12.44
C GLU A 53 -3.44 14.94 10.99
N GLU A 54 -2.53 14.96 10.02
CA GLU A 54 -2.88 14.84 8.60
C GLU A 54 -3.43 13.43 8.29
N PHE A 55 -2.79 12.39 8.80
CA PHE A 55 -3.30 11.03 8.67
C PHE A 55 -4.68 10.87 9.34
N ASN A 56 -4.86 11.44 10.53
CA ASN A 56 -6.10 11.33 11.29
C ASN A 56 -7.27 12.05 10.60
N ASN A 57 -7.00 13.16 9.90
CA ASN A 57 -8.01 13.91 9.15
C ASN A 57 -8.29 13.35 7.75
N MET A 58 -7.44 12.45 7.24
CA MET A 58 -7.65 11.76 5.97
C MET A 58 -8.92 10.91 6.03
N SER A 59 -9.76 10.99 5.01
CA SER A 59 -10.95 10.13 4.91
C SER A 59 -10.58 8.68 4.62
N ASP A 60 -11.45 7.74 4.95
CA ASP A 60 -11.20 6.31 4.67
C ASP A 60 -11.13 6.02 3.16
N GLY A 61 -11.87 6.78 2.34
CA GLY A 61 -11.80 6.68 0.88
C GLY A 61 -10.45 7.14 0.32
N GLU A 62 -9.90 8.23 0.85
CA GLU A 62 -8.54 8.67 0.50
C GLU A 62 -7.48 7.68 0.96
N LEU A 63 -7.57 7.21 2.22
CA LEU A 63 -6.66 6.21 2.76
C LEU A 63 -6.68 4.93 1.91
N LYS A 64 -7.89 4.46 1.54
CA LYS A 64 -8.06 3.33 0.63
C LYS A 64 -7.37 3.55 -0.71
N LYS A 65 -7.55 4.72 -1.33
CA LYS A 65 -6.90 5.05 -2.60
C LYS A 65 -5.37 5.07 -2.50
N HIS A 66 -4.81 5.58 -1.40
CA HIS A 66 -3.37 5.57 -1.18
C HIS A 66 -2.84 4.14 -0.96
N CYS A 67 -3.50 3.34 -0.12
CA CYS A 67 -3.13 1.95 0.10
C CYS A 67 -3.21 1.13 -1.21
N ASP A 68 -4.28 1.29 -1.98
CA ASP A 68 -4.47 0.63 -3.27
C ASP A 68 -3.32 0.91 -4.26
N GLY A 69 -2.94 2.19 -4.39
CA GLY A 69 -1.81 2.58 -5.24
C GLY A 69 -0.48 1.98 -4.78
N ILE A 70 -0.20 1.99 -3.48
CA ILE A 70 1.04 1.42 -2.92
C ILE A 70 1.07 -0.11 -3.10
N MET A 71 -0.03 -0.80 -2.80
CA MET A 71 -0.17 -2.24 -2.97
C MET A 71 -0.02 -2.66 -4.44
N SER A 72 -0.59 -1.88 -5.36
CA SER A 72 -0.43 -2.10 -6.80
C SER A 72 1.02 -1.97 -7.25
N ILE A 73 1.75 -0.98 -6.72
CA ILE A 73 3.19 -0.81 -7.01
C ILE A 73 3.98 -2.02 -6.48
N GLU A 74 3.69 -2.48 -5.27
CA GLU A 74 4.37 -3.65 -4.69
C GLU A 74 4.19 -4.92 -5.54
N ILE A 75 2.97 -5.13 -6.07
CA ILE A 75 2.71 -6.23 -7.01
C ILE A 75 3.47 -6.05 -8.32
N LEU A 76 3.45 -4.85 -8.89
CA LEU A 76 4.17 -4.58 -10.12
C LEU A 76 5.68 -4.80 -9.95
N SER A 77 6.25 -4.46 -8.79
CA SER A 77 7.65 -4.74 -8.47
C SER A 77 7.92 -6.25 -8.42
N LYS A 78 7.07 -7.04 -7.75
CA LYS A 78 7.20 -8.50 -7.71
C LYS A 78 7.09 -9.14 -9.10
N ILE A 79 6.11 -8.73 -9.88
CA ILE A 79 5.94 -9.21 -11.26
C ILE A 79 7.15 -8.83 -12.12
N GLY A 80 7.66 -7.61 -11.94
CA GLY A 80 8.83 -7.12 -12.66
C GLY A 80 10.11 -7.89 -12.34
N ASP A 81 10.25 -8.41 -11.11
CA ASP A 81 11.38 -9.26 -10.71
C ASP A 81 11.40 -10.60 -11.49
N ASP A 82 10.24 -11.07 -11.95
CA ASP A 82 10.09 -12.30 -12.73
C ASP A 82 10.24 -12.09 -14.25
N PHE A 83 10.38 -10.84 -14.72
CA PHE A 83 10.53 -10.56 -16.15
C PHE A 83 11.89 -10.99 -16.69
N THR A 84 11.89 -11.60 -17.87
CA THR A 84 13.14 -11.71 -18.65
C THR A 84 13.61 -10.33 -19.12
N PRO A 85 14.90 -10.16 -19.48
CA PRO A 85 15.40 -8.90 -20.02
C PRO A 85 14.59 -8.39 -21.22
N GLU A 86 14.10 -9.29 -22.07
CA GLU A 86 13.27 -8.95 -23.23
C GLU A 86 11.87 -8.46 -22.80
N GLN A 87 11.26 -9.09 -21.80
CA GLN A 87 9.96 -8.68 -21.26
C GLN A 87 10.05 -7.32 -20.58
N MET A 88 11.12 -7.07 -19.81
CA MET A 88 11.37 -5.77 -19.18
C MET A 88 11.55 -4.66 -20.23
N ALA A 89 12.29 -4.93 -21.32
CA ALA A 89 12.45 -3.97 -22.41
C ALA A 89 11.10 -3.61 -23.09
N ILE A 90 10.21 -4.59 -23.28
CA ILE A 90 8.87 -4.35 -23.83
C ILE A 90 8.02 -3.52 -22.86
N PHE A 91 8.08 -3.84 -21.56
CA PHE A 91 7.37 -3.10 -20.53
C PHE A 91 7.81 -1.62 -20.47
N ASP A 92 9.13 -1.39 -20.42
CA ASP A 92 9.72 -0.05 -20.42
C ASP A 92 9.27 0.78 -21.62
N ASP A 93 9.29 0.18 -22.82
CA ASP A 93 8.83 0.82 -24.04
C ASP A 93 7.34 1.16 -24.00
N ALA A 94 6.51 0.31 -23.38
CA ALA A 94 5.07 0.54 -23.24
C ALA A 94 4.75 1.66 -22.24
N VAL A 95 5.49 1.74 -21.12
CA VAL A 95 5.31 2.77 -20.09
C VAL A 95 5.76 4.14 -20.58
N LYS A 96 6.90 4.24 -21.29
CA LYS A 96 7.43 5.51 -21.84
C LYS A 96 6.54 6.16 -22.90
N ARG A 97 5.59 5.42 -23.49
CA ARG A 97 4.67 5.91 -24.53
C ARG A 97 3.39 6.55 -23.98
N LYS A 98 3.22 6.60 -22.65
CA LYS A 98 2.16 7.35 -21.98
C LYS A 98 2.68 8.69 -21.46
#